data_AF-A0A0F6U2Y0-F1
#
_entry.id   AF-A0A0F6U2Y0-F1
#
_cell.length_a   1.000
_cell.length_b   1.000
_cell.length_c   1.000
_cell.angle_alpha   90.00
_cell.angle_beta   90.00
_cell.angle_gamma   90.00
#
_symmetry.space_group_name_H-M   'P 1'
#
loop_
_entity.id
_entity.type
_entity.pdbx_description
1 polymer ?
#
loop_
_entity_poly.entity_id
_entity_poly.type
_entity_poly.pdbx_seq_one_letter_code
_entity_poly.pdbx_strand_id
1 'polypeptide(L)'
;MIYKVCLTAKANKVYSEADSVLRKKIAKCLKILQETPKNHPQIKALKGEFAGKYRFRVGDYRVIYIVDDSQSQVIVLLIEHRSQAYR
;
A
#
# COMPACT_ATOMS: atom_id res chain seq x y z
N MET A 1 -7.78 5.43 15.30
CA MET A 1 -6.50 4.80 15.67
C MET A 1 -5.48 5.17 14.62
N ILE A 2 -4.27 5.53 15.02
CA ILE A 2 -3.19 5.89 14.09
C ILE A 2 -2.28 4.68 13.97
N TYR A 3 -2.22 4.09 12.78
CA TYR A 3 -1.31 2.99 12.46
C TYR A 3 0.04 3.57 12.04
N LYS A 4 1.13 2.93 12.48
CA LYS A 4 2.46 3.20 11.95
C LYS A 4 2.61 2.51 10.59
N VAL A 5 2.95 3.27 9.56
CA VAL A 5 3.17 2.73 8.21
C VAL A 5 4.66 2.47 8.00
N CYS A 6 5.01 1.22 7.74
CA CYS A 6 6.36 0.75 7.48
C CYS A 6 6.47 0.29 6.02
N LEU A 7 7.53 0.68 5.32
CA LEU A 7 7.80 0.23 3.96
C LEU A 7 8.90 -0.83 3.99
N THR A 8 8.69 -1.94 3.30
CA THR A 8 9.78 -2.88 3.01
C THR A 8 10.82 -2.23 2.10
N ALA A 9 12.03 -2.78 2.02
CA ALA A 9 13.07 -2.27 1.13
C ALA A 9 12.60 -2.18 -0.34
N LYS A 10 11.85 -3.18 -0.83
CA LYS A 10 11.31 -3.19 -2.20
C LYS A 10 10.29 -2.06 -2.42
N ALA A 11 9.35 -1.86 -1.48
CA ALA A 11 8.39 -0.77 -1.56
C ALA A 11 9.07 0.61 -1.45
N ASN A 12 10.03 0.75 -0.54
CA ASN A 12 10.75 2.00 -0.32
C ASN A 12 11.56 2.41 -1.55
N LYS A 13 12.20 1.46 -2.25
CA LYS A 13 12.93 1.71 -3.48
C LYS A 13 12.04 2.38 -4.55
N VAL A 14 10.86 1.80 -4.80
CA VAL A 14 9.90 2.37 -5.76
C VAL A 14 9.43 3.75 -5.31
N TYR A 15 9.17 3.93 -4.01
CA TYR A 15 8.76 5.23 -3.49
C TYR A 15 9.85 6.31 -3.62
N SER A 16 11.12 5.97 -3.38
CA SER A 16 12.25 6.90 -3.50
C SER A 16 12.55 7.26 -4.95
N GLU A 17 12.40 6.32 -5.88
CA GLU A 17 12.63 6.51 -7.32
C GLU A 17 11.43 7.15 -8.04
N ALA A 18 10.25 7.19 -7.40
CA ALA A 18 9.05 7.79 -7.96
C ALA A 18 9.25 9.28 -8.28
N ASP A 19 8.71 9.71 -9.42
CA ASP A 19 8.61 11.12 -9.78
C ASP A 19 7.77 11.92 -8.77
N SER A 20 7.83 13.25 -8.87
CA SER A 20 7.17 14.15 -7.92
C SER A 20 5.65 13.95 -7.84
N VAL A 21 5.00 13.60 -8.94
CA VAL A 21 3.55 13.42 -9.04
C VAL A 21 3.14 12.10 -8.41
N LEU A 22 3.80 11.01 -8.77
CA LEU A 22 3.57 9.68 -8.23
C LEU A 22 3.88 9.64 -6.73
N ARG A 23 5.01 10.22 -6.32
CA ARG A 23 5.41 10.29 -4.90
C ARG A 23 4.36 10.99 -4.06
N LYS A 24 3.79 12.12 -4.53
CA LYS A 24 2.67 12.81 -3.84
C LYS A 24 1.45 11.92 -3.70
N LYS A 25 1.08 11.18 -4.76
CA LYS A 25 -0.07 10.26 -4.73
C LYS A 25 0.16 9.11 -3.75
N ILE A 26 1.37 8.53 -3.74
CA ILE A 26 1.74 7.48 -2.77
C ILE A 26 1.74 8.04 -1.35
N ALA A 27 2.32 9.21 -1.10
CA ALA A 27 2.31 9.81 0.23
C ALA A 27 0.89 10.03 0.78
N LYS A 28 -0.05 10.44 -0.07
CA LYS A 28 -1.48 10.53 0.28
C LYS A 28 -2.07 9.15 0.63
N CYS A 29 -1.74 8.13 -0.15
CA CYS A 29 -2.11 6.74 0.17
C CYS A 29 -1.56 6.32 1.55
N LEU A 30 -0.27 6.54 1.83
CA LEU A 30 0.33 6.17 3.11
C LEU A 30 -0.36 6.88 4.27
N LYS A 31 -0.72 8.17 4.12
CA LYS A 31 -1.49 8.90 5.15
C LYS A 31 -2.86 8.27 5.39
N ILE A 32 -3.59 7.89 4.34
CA ILE A 32 -4.88 7.20 4.49
C ILE A 32 -4.70 5.85 5.20
N LEU A 33 -3.63 5.11 4.91
CA LEU A 33 -3.32 3.85 5.60
C LEU A 33 -3.00 4.05 7.08
N GLN A 34 -2.50 5.21 7.51
CA GLN A 34 -2.33 5.49 8.94
C GLN A 34 -3.69 5.59 9.65
N GLU A 35 -4.74 6.06 8.98
CA GLU A 35 -6.02 6.36 9.62
C GLU A 35 -7.05 5.23 9.42
N THR A 36 -7.15 4.69 8.20
CA THR A 36 -8.21 3.77 7.78
C THR A 36 -7.68 2.65 6.86
N PRO A 37 -6.74 1.81 7.34
CA PRO A 37 -6.03 0.85 6.49
C PRO A 37 -6.89 -0.28 5.93
N LYS A 38 -8.14 -0.44 6.35
CA LYS A 38 -9.06 -1.48 5.84
C LYS A 38 -10.28 -0.91 5.13
N ASN A 39 -10.60 0.37 5.37
CA ASN A 39 -11.88 0.97 5.03
C ASN A 39 -11.68 2.26 4.22
N HIS A 40 -11.47 2.11 2.91
CA HIS A 40 -11.43 3.21 1.96
C HIS A 40 -11.85 2.70 0.56
N PRO A 41 -12.50 3.51 -0.30
CA PRO A 41 -12.99 3.05 -1.62
C PRO A 41 -11.90 2.48 -2.55
N GLN A 42 -10.65 2.90 -2.36
CA GLN A 42 -9.50 2.42 -3.14
C GLN A 42 -8.87 1.14 -2.57
N ILE A 43 -9.30 0.70 -1.39
CA ILE A 43 -8.82 -0.50 -0.71
C ILE A 43 -9.69 -1.70 -1.09
N LYS A 44 -9.06 -2.83 -1.40
CA LYS A 44 -9.72 -4.14 -1.47
C LYS A 44 -8.89 -5.18 -0.73
N ALA A 45 -9.56 -6.02 0.06
CA ALA A 45 -8.95 -7.25 0.57
C ALA A 45 -8.68 -8.21 -0.59
N LEU A 46 -7.50 -8.82 -0.58
CA LEU A 46 -7.13 -9.85 -1.54
C LEU A 46 -7.65 -11.21 -1.07
N LYS A 47 -7.82 -12.13 -2.02
CA LYS A 47 -8.39 -13.47 -1.81
C LYS A 47 -7.41 -14.54 -2.28
N GLY A 48 -7.71 -15.81 -1.98
CA GLY A 48 -6.89 -16.96 -2.38
C GLY A 48 -5.53 -16.96 -1.67
N GLU A 49 -4.45 -17.23 -2.40
CA GLU A 49 -3.07 -17.23 -1.89
C GLU A 49 -2.62 -15.89 -1.27
N PHE A 50 -3.31 -14.80 -1.61
CA PHE A 50 -3.06 -13.47 -1.07
C PHE A 50 -4.01 -13.08 0.07
N ALA A 51 -4.79 -14.01 0.61
CA ALA A 51 -5.64 -13.76 1.77
C ALA A 51 -4.84 -13.17 2.93
N GLY A 52 -5.47 -12.26 3.69
CA GLY A 52 -4.82 -11.47 4.75
C GLY A 52 -4.05 -10.25 4.25
N LYS A 53 -3.91 -10.06 2.93
CA LYS A 53 -3.32 -8.86 2.32
C LYS A 53 -4.40 -7.94 1.76
N TYR A 54 -4.04 -6.68 1.62
CA TYR A 54 -4.87 -5.63 1.05
C TYR A 54 -4.16 -4.97 -0.12
N ARG A 55 -4.96 -4.40 -1.03
CA ARG A 55 -4.49 -3.58 -2.14
C ARG A 55 -5.15 -2.21 -2.10
N PHE A 56 -4.34 -1.16 -2.09
CA PHE A 56 -4.77 0.21 -2.33
C PHE A 56 -4.46 0.62 -3.79
N ARG A 57 -5.44 1.18 -4.51
CA ARG A 57 -5.23 1.69 -5.89
C ARG A 57 -4.80 3.15 -5.89
N VAL A 58 -3.65 3.43 -6.50
CA VAL A 58 -3.09 4.78 -6.66
C VAL A 58 -2.92 5.09 -8.15
N GLY A 59 -4.01 5.52 -8.81
CA GLY A 59 -4.02 5.69 -10.26
C GLY A 59 -3.73 4.37 -10.99
N ASP A 60 -2.61 4.34 -11.71
CA ASP A 60 -2.08 3.15 -12.39
C ASP A 60 -1.16 2.29 -11.51
N TYR A 61 -0.91 2.66 -10.27
CA TYR A 61 -0.11 1.87 -9.32
C TYR A 61 -1.01 1.15 -8.29
N ARG A 62 -0.49 0.07 -7.74
CA ARG A 62 -1.08 -0.71 -6.65
C ARG A 62 -0.10 -0.78 -5.49
N VAL A 63 -0.60 -0.49 -4.30
CA VAL A 63 0.13 -0.65 -3.04
C VAL A 63 -0.41 -1.91 -2.37
N ILE A 64 0.42 -2.93 -2.20
CA ILE A 64 0.07 -4.17 -1.51
C ILE A 64 0.63 -4.11 -0.10
N TYR A 65 -0.21 -4.41 0.89
CA TYR A 65 0.16 -4.29 2.30
C TYR A 65 -0.60 -5.29 3.17
N ILE A 66 -0.10 -5.46 4.39
CA ILE A 66 -0.79 -6.17 5.48
C ILE A 66 -1.06 -5.19 6.63
N VAL A 67 -2.06 -5.51 7.43
CA VAL A 67 -2.40 -4.75 8.65
C VAL A 67 -2.19 -5.68 9.83
N ASP A 68 -1.30 -5.27 10.74
CA ASP A 68 -1.12 -5.89 12.04
C ASP A 68 -1.81 -5.02 13.08
N ASP A 69 -3.05 -5.40 13.43
CA ASP A 69 -3.82 -4.67 14.44
C ASP A 69 -3.20 -4.81 15.84
N SER A 70 -2.48 -5.90 16.12
CA SER A 70 -1.87 -6.14 17.43
C SER A 70 -0.76 -5.13 17.72
N GLN A 71 -0.01 -4.75 16.68
CA GLN A 71 1.06 -3.75 16.78
C GLN A 71 0.63 -2.35 16.29
N SER A 72 -0.62 -2.19 15.83
CA SER A 72 -1.08 -0.99 15.12
C SER A 72 -0.14 -0.60 13.98
N GLN A 73 0.24 -1.57 13.16
CA GLN A 73 1.16 -1.37 12.02
C GLN A 73 0.50 -1.70 10.69
N VAL A 74 0.92 -0.96 9.67
CA VAL A 74 0.68 -1.28 8.27
C VAL A 74 2.03 -1.51 7.61
N ILE A 75 2.22 -2.69 7.04
CA ILE A 75 3.47 -3.05 6.38
C ILE A 75 3.22 -3.08 4.89
N VAL A 76 3.77 -2.09 4.19
CA VAL A 76 3.70 -1.99 2.72
C VAL A 76 4.72 -2.93 2.12
N LEU A 77 4.22 -4.01 1.51
CA LEU A 77 5.01 -5.07 0.91
C LEU A 77 5.53 -4.64 -0.47
N LEU A 78 4.66 -4.06 -1.30
CA LEU A 78 4.96 -3.77 -2.71
C LEU A 78 4.25 -2.49 -3.18
N ILE A 79 4.90 -1.76 -4.06
CA ILE A 79 4.31 -0.67 -4.85
C ILE A 79 4.64 -0.97 -6.30
N GLU A 80 3.64 -1.31 -7.11
CA GLU A 80 3.87 -1.79 -8.48
C GLU A 80 2.85 -1.21 -9.47
N HIS A 81 3.29 -1.00 -10.71
CA HIS A 81 2.42 -0.53 -11.79
C HIS A 81 1.39 -1.62 -12.17
N ARG A 82 0.19 -1.22 -12.55
CA ARG A 82 -0.94 -2.12 -12.81
C ARG A 82 -0.67 -3.13 -13.93
N SER A 83 0.19 -2.76 -14.87
CA SER A 83 0.58 -3.58 -16.02
C SER A 83 1.59 -4.66 -15.67
N GLN A 84 2.31 -4.53 -14.55
CA GLN A 84 3.27 -5.53 -14.10
C GLN A 84 2.65 -6.63 -13.23
N ALA A 85 1.34 -6.52 -12.93
CA ALA A 85 0.64 -7.47 -12.08
C ALA A 85 0.18 -8.76 -12.80
N TYR A 86 0.54 -8.95 -14.07
CA TYR A 86 0.23 -10.15 -14.86
C TYR A 86 1.47 -10.65 -15.62
N ARG A 87 2.57 -10.84 -14.89
CA ARG A 87 3.66 -11.74 -15.29
C ARG A 87 3.94 -12.72 -14.18
#